data_AF-A0A657AQ92-F1
#
_entry.id   AF-A0A657AQ92-F1
#
_cell.length_a   1.000
_cell.length_b   1.000
_cell.length_c   1.000
_cell.angle_alpha   90.00
_cell.angle_beta   90.00
_cell.angle_gamma   90.00
#
_symmetry.space_group_name_H-M   'P 1'
#
loop_
_entity.id
_entity.type
_entity.pdbx_description
1 polymer ?
#
loop_
_entity_poly.entity_id
_entity_poly.type
_entity_poly.pdbx_seq_one_letter_code
_entity_poly.pdbx_strand_id
1 'polypeptide(L)'
;MNASTNNKIALLFLSLMMASSTKIYAEMQSLSDSDLSEVDGQGIGLVMDDFIFSHGHNPSEGKVFRISGVTNSAGEDVVINVNQMYIARAGSNYGETLEGVNLGRLTNPYEIDLLNGDDPDIGLPGEAVLEFAAPRKVLDTAQGYDCLTGAAGGECSSRPSSAEWVNGERPDLGLELEINDGALASNLNINVESAVFDGSYLRLWGDDGEERMAAEFRLNFYSPSIEVSTCEQINQGCSSSIKMSNFQMELALGHTFQPLYIGVDGSS
;
A
#
# COMPACT_ATOMS: atom_id res chain seq x y z
N MET A 1 -44.59 45.87 21.45
CA MET A 1 -43.55 45.90 20.41
C MET A 1 -42.22 46.03 21.16
N ASN A 2 -41.27 45.10 21.25
CA ASN A 2 -40.72 44.15 20.28
C ASN A 2 -39.97 42.99 20.99
N ALA A 3 -40.67 42.05 21.63
CA ALA A 3 -40.03 40.80 22.10
C ALA A 3 -39.86 39.77 20.97
N SER A 4 -40.71 39.85 19.94
CA SER A 4 -40.68 38.98 18.75
C SER A 4 -39.47 39.21 17.84
N THR A 5 -38.90 40.43 17.84
CA THR A 5 -37.82 40.81 16.93
C THR A 5 -36.45 40.30 17.37
N ASN A 6 -36.18 40.24 18.68
CA ASN A 6 -34.89 39.77 19.21
C ASN A 6 -34.69 38.25 19.02
N ASN A 7 -35.74 37.43 19.13
CA ASN A 7 -35.64 35.98 18.86
C ASN A 7 -35.42 35.66 17.37
N LYS A 8 -35.91 36.50 16.45
CA LYS A 8 -35.69 36.31 15.01
C LYS A 8 -34.26 36.66 14.59
N ILE A 9 -33.64 37.65 15.24
CA ILE A 9 -32.24 38.03 15.00
C ILE A 9 -31.30 36.95 15.56
N ALA A 10 -31.60 36.39 16.72
CA ALA A 10 -30.84 35.29 17.30
C ALA A 10 -30.93 34.01 16.45
N LEU A 11 -32.10 33.66 15.91
CA LEU A 11 -32.24 32.53 14.97
C LEU A 11 -31.54 32.77 13.63
N LEU A 12 -31.54 34.00 13.09
CA LEU A 12 -30.83 34.33 11.85
C LEU A 12 -29.30 34.27 12.03
N PHE A 13 -28.78 34.68 13.19
CA PHE A 13 -27.35 34.57 13.49
C PHE A 13 -26.91 33.11 13.68
N LEU A 14 -27.76 32.27 14.28
CA LEU A 14 -27.45 30.85 14.46
C LEU A 14 -27.53 30.07 13.14
N SER A 15 -28.44 30.44 12.21
CA SER A 15 -28.50 29.81 10.88
C SER A 15 -27.35 30.26 9.98
N LEU A 16 -26.76 31.43 10.21
CA LEU A 16 -25.62 31.93 9.42
C LEU A 16 -24.28 31.31 9.85
N MET A 17 -24.14 30.89 11.12
CA MET A 17 -22.95 30.16 11.58
C MET A 17 -22.92 28.67 11.20
N MET A 18 -24.07 28.05 10.88
CA MET A 18 -24.11 26.67 10.34
C MET A 18 -23.78 26.58 8.84
N ALA A 19 -23.67 27.71 8.14
CA ALA A 19 -23.41 27.75 6.69
C ALA A 19 -21.91 27.85 6.33
N SER A 20 -21.02 27.99 7.31
CA SER A 20 -19.57 28.06 7.11
C SER A 20 -18.88 26.77 7.55
N SER A 21 -19.24 25.65 6.92
CA SER A 21 -18.40 24.45 6.91
C SER A 21 -17.24 24.67 5.94
N THR A 22 -16.21 25.39 6.40
CA THR A 22 -14.93 25.43 5.69
C THR A 22 -14.38 24.01 5.66
N LYS A 23 -14.31 23.41 4.47
CA LYS A 23 -13.55 22.18 4.26
C LYS A 23 -12.10 22.48 4.62
N ILE A 24 -11.62 21.94 5.73
CA ILE A 24 -10.21 22.02 6.10
C ILE A 24 -9.48 21.04 5.18
N TYR A 25 -8.79 21.58 4.18
CA TYR A 25 -7.76 20.82 3.47
C TYR A 25 -6.56 20.77 4.40
N ALA A 26 -6.30 19.61 4.98
CA ALA A 26 -5.04 19.37 5.67
C ALA A 26 -3.99 19.16 4.58
N GLU A 27 -3.30 20.23 4.21
CA GLU A 27 -2.15 20.16 3.31
C GLU A 27 -0.95 19.59 4.08
N MET A 28 -0.15 18.74 3.41
CA MET A 28 1.09 18.23 4.00
C MET A 28 2.07 19.38 4.21
N GLN A 29 2.55 19.54 5.45
CA GLN A 29 3.57 20.53 5.77
C GLN A 29 4.94 19.86 5.76
N SER A 30 5.91 20.44 5.04
CA SER A 30 7.30 19.98 5.06
C SER A 30 7.90 20.18 6.46
N LEU A 31 8.45 19.12 7.04
CA LEU A 31 9.22 19.18 8.28
C LEU A 31 10.71 19.32 7.97
N SER A 32 11.42 20.12 8.77
CA SER A 32 12.87 20.24 8.69
C SER A 32 13.57 19.19 9.58
N ASP A 33 14.86 18.94 9.35
CA ASP A 33 15.64 17.99 10.16
C ASP A 33 15.64 18.34 11.66
N SER A 34 15.53 19.64 12.01
CA SER A 34 15.38 20.06 13.41
C SER A 34 14.02 19.67 13.99
N ASP A 35 12.95 19.75 13.19
CA ASP A 35 11.61 19.33 13.63
C ASP A 35 11.56 17.81 13.79
N LEU A 36 12.21 17.06 12.89
CA LEU A 36 12.34 15.60 12.98
C LEU A 36 13.23 15.15 14.15
N SER A 37 14.17 15.97 14.60
CA SER A 37 15.03 15.67 15.76
C SER A 37 14.35 15.88 17.12
N GLU A 38 13.23 16.61 17.16
CA GLU A 38 12.43 16.86 18.37
C GLU A 38 11.32 15.81 18.57
N VAL A 39 11.02 15.01 17.54
CA VAL A 39 10.05 13.90 17.61
C VAL A 39 10.71 12.72 18.32
N ASP A 40 10.52 12.63 19.64
CA ASP A 40 10.99 11.52 20.47
C ASP A 40 9.86 10.47 20.64
N GLY A 41 10.02 9.30 20.01
CA GLY A 41 9.26 8.08 20.35
C GLY A 41 7.79 7.95 19.90
N GLN A 42 7.31 8.65 18.85
CA GLN A 42 5.91 8.54 18.37
C GLN A 42 5.74 7.85 17.01
N GLY A 43 6.73 7.08 16.54
CA GLY A 43 6.71 6.51 15.20
C GLY A 43 6.74 7.57 14.09
N ILE A 44 6.73 7.11 12.85
CA ILE A 44 6.72 7.95 11.64
C ILE A 44 5.53 7.54 10.77
N GLY A 45 4.60 8.47 10.56
CA GLY A 45 3.53 8.34 9.59
C GLY A 45 3.96 8.83 8.21
N LEU A 46 3.77 7.99 7.18
CA LEU A 46 4.06 8.25 5.79
C LEU A 46 2.75 8.37 5.01
N VAL A 47 2.60 9.49 4.31
CA VAL A 47 1.51 9.75 3.37
C VAL A 47 2.13 10.22 2.08
N MET A 48 1.71 9.62 0.96
CA MET A 48 2.17 10.03 -0.36
C MET A 48 0.96 10.55 -1.13
N ASP A 49 1.01 11.81 -1.56
CA ASP A 49 -0.04 12.45 -2.35
C ASP A 49 0.38 12.49 -3.81
N ASP A 50 -0.55 12.19 -4.72
CA ASP A 50 -0.30 12.14 -6.17
C ASP A 50 0.92 11.27 -6.55
N PHE A 51 1.10 10.16 -5.82
CA PHE A 51 2.24 9.27 -5.98
C PHE A 51 2.14 8.51 -7.30
N ILE A 52 3.24 8.51 -8.05
CA ILE A 52 3.41 7.67 -9.23
C ILE A 52 4.77 7.01 -9.12
N PHE A 53 4.78 5.69 -9.24
CA PHE A 53 6.00 4.96 -9.53
C PHE A 53 5.88 4.34 -10.91
N SER A 54 6.90 4.54 -11.74
CA SER A 54 7.05 3.77 -12.96
C SER A 54 8.51 3.53 -13.26
N HIS A 55 8.79 2.31 -13.69
CA HIS A 55 10.04 1.91 -14.27
C HIS A 55 9.72 1.25 -15.61
N GLY A 56 10.44 1.66 -16.65
CA GLY A 56 10.39 1.03 -17.96
C GLY A 56 11.80 0.62 -18.38
N HIS A 57 11.88 -0.39 -19.23
CA HIS A 57 13.14 -0.87 -19.77
C HIS A 57 13.54 -0.07 -21.01
N ASN A 58 14.62 0.73 -20.89
CA ASN A 58 15.23 1.41 -22.02
C ASN A 58 16.77 1.23 -21.99
N PRO A 59 17.30 0.20 -22.65
CA PRO A 59 18.73 -0.07 -22.74
C PRO A 59 19.54 1.07 -23.34
N SER A 60 18.95 1.82 -24.27
CA SER A 60 19.63 2.93 -24.96
C SER A 60 19.93 4.11 -24.04
N GLU A 61 19.21 4.22 -22.92
CA GLU A 61 19.38 5.26 -21.90
C GLU A 61 19.99 4.71 -20.60
N GLY A 62 20.41 3.43 -20.58
CA GLY A 62 20.93 2.78 -19.37
C GLY A 62 19.88 2.53 -18.28
N LYS A 63 18.58 2.66 -18.60
CA LYS A 63 17.46 2.38 -17.68
C LYS A 63 17.11 0.90 -17.80
N VAL A 64 17.94 0.07 -17.18
CA VAL A 64 17.79 -1.39 -17.21
C VAL A 64 17.67 -1.90 -15.79
N PHE A 65 16.50 -2.42 -15.45
CA PHE A 65 16.34 -3.29 -14.30
C PHE A 65 16.42 -4.74 -14.79
N ARG A 66 17.47 -5.44 -14.34
CA ARG A 66 17.73 -6.83 -14.68
C ARG A 66 17.98 -7.66 -13.45
N ILE A 67 17.30 -8.80 -13.34
CA ILE A 67 17.56 -9.82 -12.34
C ILE A 67 18.45 -10.87 -12.99
N SER A 68 19.57 -11.19 -12.34
CA SER A 68 20.59 -12.14 -12.80
C SER A 68 20.99 -13.10 -11.68
N GLY A 69 21.74 -14.15 -11.99
CA GLY A 69 22.13 -15.19 -11.02
C GLY A 69 21.11 -16.32 -10.90
N VAL A 70 20.11 -16.35 -11.79
CA VAL A 70 19.21 -17.49 -12.00
C VAL A 70 19.80 -18.33 -13.12
N THR A 71 19.85 -19.64 -12.96
CA THR A 71 20.29 -20.57 -14.01
C THR A 71 19.18 -21.54 -14.39
N ASN A 72 19.16 -21.98 -15.64
CA ASN A 72 18.25 -23.03 -16.08
C ASN A 72 18.71 -24.42 -15.57
N SER A 73 17.96 -25.47 -15.90
CA SER A 73 18.29 -26.84 -15.48
C SER A 73 19.58 -27.40 -16.11
N ALA A 74 20.08 -26.78 -17.18
CA ALA A 74 21.36 -27.08 -17.80
C ALA A 74 22.52 -26.27 -17.18
N GLY A 75 22.25 -25.37 -16.24
CA GLY A 75 23.24 -24.50 -15.60
C GLY A 75 23.61 -23.27 -16.41
N GLU A 76 22.83 -22.92 -17.43
CA GLU A 76 23.04 -21.73 -18.26
C GLU A 76 22.35 -20.52 -17.61
N ASP A 77 22.94 -19.34 -17.76
CA ASP A 77 22.42 -18.11 -17.17
C ASP A 77 21.07 -17.73 -17.78
N VAL A 78 20.08 -17.48 -16.92
CA VAL A 78 18.79 -16.90 -17.25
C VAL A 78 18.80 -15.43 -16.88
N VAL A 79 18.48 -14.60 -17.85
CA VAL A 79 18.34 -13.16 -17.69
C VAL A 79 16.86 -12.81 -17.60
N ILE A 80 16.46 -12.10 -16.54
CA ILE A 80 15.10 -11.58 -16.40
C ILE A 80 15.16 -10.06 -16.48
N ASN A 81 14.61 -9.48 -17.54
CA ASN A 81 14.45 -8.04 -17.69
C ASN A 81 13.10 -7.63 -17.12
N VAL A 82 13.08 -6.57 -16.32
CA VAL A 82 11.82 -5.94 -15.88
C VAL A 82 11.48 -4.87 -16.92
N ASN A 83 10.60 -5.22 -17.84
CA ASN A 83 10.17 -4.35 -18.94
C ASN A 83 9.34 -3.18 -18.44
N GLN A 84 8.49 -3.44 -17.45
CA GLN A 84 7.64 -2.45 -16.84
C GLN A 84 7.38 -2.81 -15.38
N MET A 85 7.39 -1.80 -14.51
CA MET A 85 6.89 -1.91 -13.15
C MET A 85 6.23 -0.60 -12.78
N TYR A 86 4.98 -0.61 -12.32
CA TYR A 86 4.29 0.62 -11.99
C TYR A 86 3.39 0.50 -10.77
N ILE A 87 3.21 1.64 -10.11
CA ILE A 87 2.19 1.91 -9.10
C ILE A 87 1.54 3.22 -9.53
N ALA A 88 0.26 3.17 -9.88
CA ALA A 88 -0.47 4.31 -10.40
C ALA A 88 -1.91 4.28 -9.90
N ARG A 89 -2.65 5.35 -10.19
CA ARG A 89 -4.07 5.45 -9.92
C ARG A 89 -4.88 4.33 -10.57
N ALA A 90 -5.95 3.93 -9.91
CA ALA A 90 -6.97 3.05 -10.47
C ALA A 90 -7.45 3.53 -11.85
N GLY A 91 -7.50 2.62 -12.83
CA GLY A 91 -7.84 2.95 -14.22
C GLY A 91 -6.63 3.21 -15.11
N SER A 92 -5.45 2.77 -14.70
CA SER A 92 -4.18 2.95 -15.42
C SER A 92 -4.10 2.26 -16.78
N ASN A 93 -5.05 1.36 -17.08
CA ASN A 93 -5.12 0.56 -18.30
C ASN A 93 -3.79 -0.16 -18.59
N TYR A 94 -3.42 -1.13 -17.74
CA TYR A 94 -2.17 -1.89 -17.89
C TYR A 94 -0.90 -1.01 -17.87
N GLY A 95 -1.00 0.19 -17.27
CA GLY A 95 0.09 1.15 -17.18
C GLY A 95 0.24 2.09 -18.38
N GLU A 96 -0.70 2.08 -19.33
CA GLU A 96 -0.73 3.04 -20.44
C GLU A 96 -0.92 4.49 -19.94
N THR A 97 -1.76 4.66 -18.92
CA THR A 97 -2.06 5.97 -18.31
C THR A 97 -1.59 5.98 -16.86
N LEU A 98 -0.46 6.63 -16.63
CA LEU A 98 0.13 6.73 -15.29
C LEU A 98 -0.25 8.06 -14.66
N GLU A 99 -1.22 8.01 -13.75
CA GLU A 99 -1.68 9.16 -12.95
C GLU A 99 -1.49 8.88 -11.46
N GLY A 100 -1.44 9.94 -10.65
CA GLY A 100 -1.07 9.83 -9.25
C GLY A 100 -2.17 9.22 -8.38
N VAL A 101 -1.74 8.34 -7.47
CA VAL A 101 -2.55 7.72 -6.43
C VAL A 101 -2.16 8.28 -5.07
N ASN A 102 -3.11 8.41 -4.13
CA ASN A 102 -2.73 8.74 -2.77
C ASN A 102 -2.44 7.45 -1.99
N LEU A 103 -1.34 7.37 -1.27
CA LEU A 103 -1.02 6.21 -0.44
C LEU A 103 -1.07 6.63 1.02
N GLY A 104 -2.10 6.17 1.71
CA GLY A 104 -2.42 6.57 3.08
C GLY A 104 -3.01 7.98 3.16
N ARG A 105 -3.30 8.40 4.40
CA ARG A 105 -3.75 9.76 4.71
C ARG A 105 -3.35 10.14 6.13
N LEU A 106 -3.36 11.42 6.47
CA LEU A 106 -2.93 11.88 7.80
C LEU A 106 -3.68 11.24 8.97
N THR A 107 -4.93 10.81 8.77
CA THR A 107 -5.73 10.13 9.79
C THR A 107 -5.60 8.61 9.76
N ASN A 108 -4.90 8.05 8.77
CA ASN A 108 -4.63 6.63 8.62
C ASN A 108 -3.42 6.42 7.66
N PRO A 109 -2.20 6.74 8.10
CA PRO A 109 -1.01 6.71 7.25
C PRO A 109 -0.45 5.28 7.14
N TYR A 110 0.60 5.11 6.34
CA TYR A 110 1.54 4.01 6.53
C TYR A 110 2.44 4.36 7.71
N GLU A 111 2.71 3.43 8.61
CA GLU A 111 3.43 3.72 9.87
C GLU A 111 4.72 2.91 9.97
N ILE A 112 5.77 3.55 10.47
CA ILE A 112 6.96 2.89 11.00
C ILE A 112 7.01 3.24 12.48
N ASP A 113 6.80 2.27 13.36
CA ASP A 113 6.68 2.53 14.79
C ASP A 113 7.50 1.53 15.62
N LEU A 114 7.81 1.92 16.85
CA LEU A 114 8.44 1.06 17.85
C LEU A 114 7.43 0.80 18.96
N LEU A 115 6.75 -0.34 18.88
CA LEU A 115 5.70 -0.73 19.80
C LEU A 115 6.29 -1.31 21.09
N ASN A 116 5.60 -1.06 22.19
CA ASN A 116 5.90 -1.68 23.48
C ASN A 116 5.33 -3.09 23.53
N GLY A 117 6.18 -4.11 23.63
CA GLY A 117 5.76 -5.51 23.72
C GLY A 117 4.95 -5.86 24.98
N ASP A 118 5.02 -5.04 26.03
CA ASP A 118 4.19 -5.17 27.23
C ASP A 118 2.71 -4.83 26.99
N ASP A 119 2.37 -4.22 25.84
CA ASP A 119 0.98 -3.96 25.46
C ASP A 119 0.24 -5.31 25.28
N PRO A 120 -0.93 -5.51 25.93
CA PRO A 120 -1.75 -6.71 25.76
C PRO A 120 -2.09 -7.08 24.31
N ASP A 121 -2.20 -6.09 23.41
CA ASP A 121 -2.50 -6.31 21.99
C ASP A 121 -1.27 -6.80 21.20
N ILE A 122 -0.07 -6.60 21.75
CA ILE A 122 1.20 -7.08 21.19
C ILE A 122 1.56 -8.42 21.82
N GLY A 123 1.59 -8.52 23.14
CA GLY A 123 1.78 -9.79 23.86
C GLY A 123 3.20 -10.34 23.79
N LEU A 124 4.21 -9.47 23.79
CA LEU A 124 5.65 -9.81 23.83
C LEU A 124 6.32 -9.12 25.03
N PRO A 125 6.06 -9.57 26.28
CA PRO A 125 6.50 -8.84 27.46
C PRO A 125 8.02 -8.65 27.51
N GLY A 126 8.46 -7.43 27.80
CA GLY A 126 9.87 -7.05 27.85
C GLY A 126 10.52 -6.76 26.50
N GLU A 127 9.82 -6.97 25.38
CA GLU A 127 10.36 -6.74 24.05
C GLU A 127 10.01 -5.36 23.48
N ALA A 128 10.90 -4.82 22.65
CA ALA A 128 10.60 -3.70 21.78
C ALA A 128 10.34 -4.22 20.36
N VAL A 129 9.20 -3.86 19.77
CA VAL A 129 8.74 -4.42 18.50
C VAL A 129 8.75 -3.34 17.43
N LEU A 130 9.63 -3.48 16.44
CA LEU A 130 9.63 -2.61 15.26
C LEU A 130 8.50 -3.03 14.33
N GLU A 131 7.57 -2.12 14.04
CA GLU A 131 6.43 -2.35 13.15
C GLU A 131 6.53 -1.48 11.89
N PHE A 132 6.27 -2.09 10.74
CA PHE A 132 5.93 -1.41 9.49
C PHE A 132 4.48 -1.76 9.16
N ALA A 133 3.57 -0.80 9.23
CA ALA A 133 2.13 -1.03 9.06
C ALA A 133 1.54 -0.26 7.88
N ALA A 134 0.61 -0.90 7.18
CA ALA A 134 -0.29 -0.26 6.24
C ALA A 134 -1.46 0.42 7.00
N PRO A 135 -2.24 1.31 6.33
CA PRO A 135 -3.42 1.92 6.92
C PRO A 135 -4.35 0.87 7.55
N ARG A 136 -4.87 1.14 8.75
CA ARG A 136 -5.68 0.18 9.50
C ARG A 136 -7.06 0.04 8.90
N LYS A 137 -7.66 -1.16 9.00
CA LYS A 137 -9.09 -1.36 8.72
C LYS A 137 -9.95 -0.54 9.69
N VAL A 138 -11.14 -0.15 9.26
CA VAL A 138 -12.11 0.54 10.11
C VAL A 138 -13.00 -0.46 10.84
N LEU A 139 -13.32 -0.15 12.10
CA LEU A 139 -14.23 -0.97 12.91
C LEU A 139 -15.71 -0.63 12.66
N ASP A 140 -16.01 0.63 12.35
CA ASP A 140 -17.34 1.07 11.94
C ASP A 140 -17.45 0.99 10.41
N THR A 141 -18.15 -0.03 9.93
CA THR A 141 -18.29 -0.28 8.49
C THR A 141 -19.02 0.85 7.76
N ALA A 142 -19.79 1.69 8.47
CA ALA A 142 -20.42 2.87 7.89
C ALA A 142 -19.41 3.94 7.47
N GLN A 143 -18.19 3.90 8.00
CA GLN A 143 -17.10 4.82 7.67
C GLN A 143 -16.11 4.25 6.65
N GLY A 144 -16.26 2.97 6.30
CA GLY A 144 -15.36 2.27 5.39
C GLY A 144 -15.99 1.93 4.06
N TYR A 145 -15.19 1.23 3.27
CA TYR A 145 -15.52 0.76 1.94
C TYR A 145 -15.33 -0.74 1.88
N ASP A 146 -16.10 -1.38 1.01
CA ASP A 146 -15.86 -2.76 0.64
C ASP A 146 -14.49 -2.89 -0.04
N CYS A 147 -13.70 -3.86 0.42
CA CYS A 147 -12.30 -4.03 0.02
C CYS A 147 -12.14 -4.41 -1.46
N LEU A 148 -13.17 -5.00 -2.07
CA LEU A 148 -13.12 -5.45 -3.47
C LEU A 148 -13.79 -4.47 -4.42
N THR A 149 -15.00 -4.06 -4.10
CA THR A 149 -15.87 -3.28 -5.00
C THR A 149 -15.68 -1.78 -4.84
N GLY A 150 -15.14 -1.33 -3.70
CA GLY A 150 -15.06 0.09 -3.35
C GLY A 150 -16.42 0.72 -3.02
N ALA A 151 -17.50 -0.06 -2.92
CA ALA A 151 -18.77 0.47 -2.44
C ALA A 151 -18.66 0.94 -0.98
N ALA A 152 -19.44 1.95 -0.58
CA ALA A 152 -19.51 2.34 0.83
C ALA A 152 -20.12 1.21 1.67
N GLY A 153 -19.63 1.00 2.89
CA GLY A 153 -20.12 -0.05 3.80
C GLY A 153 -19.22 -1.28 3.86
N GLY A 154 -18.03 -1.16 4.46
CA GLY A 154 -17.08 -2.27 4.62
C GLY A 154 -15.95 -1.95 5.59
N GLU A 155 -15.00 -2.87 5.75
CA GLU A 155 -13.92 -2.76 6.73
C GLU A 155 -12.67 -2.04 6.19
N CYS A 156 -12.55 -1.88 4.88
CA CYS A 156 -11.40 -1.20 4.30
C CYS A 156 -11.55 0.32 4.45
N SER A 157 -10.51 0.94 4.97
CA SER A 157 -10.36 2.37 5.14
C SER A 157 -9.95 3.08 3.84
N SER A 158 -9.32 2.35 2.92
CA SER A 158 -8.82 2.85 1.65
C SER A 158 -9.97 3.26 0.73
N ARG A 159 -9.94 4.52 0.30
CA ARG A 159 -10.97 5.12 -0.56
C ARG A 159 -10.76 4.70 -2.01
N PRO A 160 -11.79 4.27 -2.75
CA PRO A 160 -11.68 4.09 -4.19
C PRO A 160 -11.50 5.44 -4.90
N SER A 161 -10.97 5.42 -6.13
CA SER A 161 -11.02 6.58 -7.02
C SER A 161 -12.49 6.91 -7.34
N SER A 162 -12.86 8.20 -7.26
CA SER A 162 -14.21 8.68 -7.54
C SER A 162 -14.19 10.14 -8.03
N ALA A 163 -15.34 10.68 -8.42
CA ALA A 163 -15.45 12.09 -8.80
C ALA A 163 -15.06 13.06 -7.66
N GLU A 164 -15.24 12.66 -6.40
CA GLU A 164 -14.87 13.46 -5.23
C GLU A 164 -13.45 13.17 -4.73
N TRP A 165 -12.95 11.95 -4.95
CA TRP A 165 -11.61 11.51 -4.58
C TRP A 165 -10.90 10.95 -5.80
N VAL A 166 -10.52 11.84 -6.72
CA VAL A 166 -9.97 11.44 -8.01
C VAL A 166 -8.77 10.53 -7.82
N ASN A 167 -7.81 10.91 -6.99
CA ASN A 167 -6.58 10.13 -6.80
C ASN A 167 -6.75 8.85 -5.97
N GLY A 168 -7.91 8.63 -5.31
CA GLY A 168 -8.18 7.42 -4.51
C GLY A 168 -7.05 7.02 -3.57
N GLU A 169 -7.17 5.85 -2.95
CA GLU A 169 -6.12 5.24 -2.11
C GLU A 169 -5.80 3.79 -2.52
N ARG A 170 -6.32 3.37 -3.69
CA ARG A 170 -6.23 2.00 -4.19
C ARG A 170 -5.47 1.99 -5.51
N PRO A 171 -4.17 1.68 -5.52
CA PRO A 171 -3.37 1.73 -6.72
C PRO A 171 -3.68 0.57 -7.67
N ASP A 172 -3.55 0.83 -8.96
CA ASP A 172 -3.22 -0.23 -9.90
C ASP A 172 -1.73 -0.54 -9.80
N LEU A 173 -1.39 -1.83 -9.86
CA LEU A 173 -0.01 -2.32 -9.85
C LEU A 173 0.23 -3.12 -11.12
N GLY A 174 1.39 -2.94 -11.73
CA GLY A 174 1.79 -3.78 -12.85
C GLY A 174 3.25 -4.16 -12.79
N LEU A 175 3.53 -5.36 -13.29
CA LEU A 175 4.86 -5.93 -13.46
C LEU A 175 4.90 -6.69 -14.78
N GLU A 176 5.88 -6.37 -15.62
CA GLU A 176 6.14 -7.05 -16.87
C GLU A 176 7.58 -7.56 -16.87
N LEU A 177 7.73 -8.87 -17.04
CA LEU A 177 9.00 -9.56 -17.06
C LEU A 177 9.22 -10.20 -18.41
N GLU A 178 10.39 -9.94 -19.00
CA GLU A 178 10.93 -10.75 -20.09
C GLU A 178 11.97 -11.70 -19.51
N ILE A 179 11.76 -13.00 -19.68
CA ILE A 179 12.64 -14.07 -19.23
C ILE A 179 13.35 -14.62 -20.47
N ASN A 180 14.68 -14.59 -20.45
CA ASN A 180 15.53 -15.03 -21.55
C ASN A 180 16.54 -16.06 -21.05
N ASP A 181 16.49 -17.27 -21.59
CA ASP A 181 17.41 -18.38 -21.27
C ASP A 181 18.53 -18.56 -22.31
N GLY A 182 18.69 -17.61 -23.23
CA GLY A 182 19.64 -17.66 -24.33
C GLY A 182 19.13 -18.37 -25.59
N ALA A 183 18.03 -19.14 -25.51
CA ALA A 183 17.43 -19.83 -26.64
C ALA A 183 16.02 -19.32 -26.97
N LEU A 184 15.23 -18.98 -25.95
CA LEU A 184 13.86 -18.49 -26.05
C LEU A 184 13.65 -17.29 -25.11
N ALA A 185 12.87 -16.33 -25.58
CA ALA A 185 12.31 -15.26 -24.75
C ALA A 185 10.86 -15.59 -24.43
N SER A 186 10.47 -15.40 -23.18
CA SER A 186 9.08 -15.56 -22.70
C SER A 186 8.70 -14.40 -21.83
N ASN A 187 7.44 -13.99 -21.86
CA ASN A 187 6.96 -12.89 -21.04
C ASN A 187 6.07 -13.40 -19.91
N LEU A 188 6.13 -12.73 -18.77
CA LEU A 188 5.23 -12.91 -17.64
C LEU A 188 4.80 -11.54 -17.14
N ASN A 189 3.50 -11.28 -17.25
CA ASN A 189 2.92 -9.98 -16.92
C ASN A 189 1.89 -10.19 -15.82
N ILE A 190 1.92 -9.33 -14.81
CA ILE A 190 0.99 -9.33 -13.69
C ILE A 190 0.41 -7.92 -13.61
N ASN A 191 -0.92 -7.82 -13.67
CA ASN A 191 -1.63 -6.58 -13.51
C ASN A 191 -2.66 -6.73 -12.40
N VAL A 192 -2.71 -5.75 -11.51
CA VAL A 192 -3.61 -5.71 -10.36
C VAL A 192 -4.41 -4.42 -10.45
N GLU A 193 -5.72 -4.54 -10.40
CA GLU A 193 -6.63 -3.40 -10.40
C GLU A 193 -6.96 -3.00 -8.95
N SER A 194 -6.84 -1.72 -8.61
CA SER A 194 -7.30 -1.13 -7.33
C SER A 194 -6.94 -1.95 -6.09
N ALA A 195 -5.65 -2.24 -5.92
CA ALA A 195 -5.11 -2.98 -4.80
C ALA A 195 -5.42 -2.33 -3.44
N VAL A 196 -5.67 -3.17 -2.43
CA VAL A 196 -5.92 -2.76 -1.05
C VAL A 196 -5.02 -3.57 -0.12
N PHE A 197 -4.32 -2.87 0.78
CA PHE A 197 -3.38 -3.46 1.74
C PHE A 197 -3.80 -3.29 3.20
N ASP A 198 -4.99 -2.76 3.46
CA ASP A 198 -5.42 -2.32 4.79
C ASP A 198 -5.27 -3.39 5.88
N GLY A 199 -4.66 -3.01 6.99
CA GLY A 199 -4.39 -3.87 8.15
C GLY A 199 -3.20 -4.83 7.98
N SER A 200 -2.43 -4.72 6.89
CA SER A 200 -1.17 -5.44 6.74
C SER A 200 -0.08 -4.84 7.64
N TYR A 201 0.83 -5.66 8.14
CA TYR A 201 2.02 -5.21 8.86
C TYR A 201 3.15 -6.25 8.87
N LEU A 202 4.37 -5.76 9.10
CA LEU A 202 5.53 -6.56 9.48
C LEU A 202 6.01 -6.10 10.86
N ARG A 203 6.09 -7.03 11.80
CA ARG A 203 6.66 -6.82 13.13
C ARG A 203 7.95 -7.59 13.25
N LEU A 204 8.98 -6.97 13.81
CA LEU A 204 10.28 -7.56 14.08
C LEU A 204 10.66 -7.30 15.54
N TRP A 205 11.19 -8.31 16.22
CA TRP A 205 11.74 -8.19 17.57
C TRP A 205 12.92 -9.14 17.78
N GLY A 206 13.71 -8.87 18.83
CA GLY A 206 14.72 -9.82 19.28
C GLY A 206 14.06 -10.92 20.08
N ASP A 207 14.35 -12.18 19.77
CA ASP A 207 14.00 -13.28 20.66
C ASP A 207 15.24 -13.67 21.48
N ASP A 208 15.28 -13.17 22.71
CA ASP A 208 16.38 -13.43 23.65
C ASP A 208 16.52 -14.92 24.01
N GLY A 209 15.46 -15.72 23.87
CA GLY A 209 15.49 -17.16 24.15
C GLY A 209 16.22 -17.97 23.07
N GLU A 210 16.11 -17.53 21.81
CA GLU A 210 16.68 -18.22 20.64
C GLU A 210 17.88 -17.48 20.03
N GLU A 211 18.25 -16.31 20.57
CA GLU A 211 19.30 -15.40 20.08
C GLU A 211 19.13 -15.05 18.60
N ARG A 212 17.89 -14.81 18.17
CA ARG A 212 17.51 -14.61 16.76
C ARG A 212 16.55 -13.46 16.60
N MET A 213 16.46 -12.94 15.38
CA MET A 213 15.40 -12.02 15.01
C MET A 213 14.13 -12.81 14.69
N ALA A 214 13.08 -12.49 15.43
CA ALA A 214 11.74 -13.01 15.27
C ALA A 214 10.87 -12.01 14.49
N ALA A 215 9.89 -12.54 13.78
CA ALA A 215 8.98 -11.77 12.95
C ALA A 215 7.54 -12.29 13.01
N GLU A 216 6.60 -11.35 12.88
CA GLU A 216 5.21 -11.61 12.53
C GLU A 216 4.89 -10.80 11.28
N PHE A 217 4.34 -11.47 10.28
CA PHE A 217 3.95 -10.85 9.01
C PHE A 217 2.46 -11.11 8.76
N ARG A 218 1.71 -10.01 8.63
CA ARG A 218 0.33 -10.01 8.17
C ARG A 218 0.25 -9.30 6.84
N LEU A 219 -0.25 -9.99 5.82
CA LEU A 219 -0.56 -9.41 4.54
C LEU A 219 -2.04 -9.64 4.25
N ASN A 220 -2.80 -8.56 4.28
CA ASN A 220 -4.15 -8.51 3.75
C ASN A 220 -4.06 -7.85 2.37
N PHE A 221 -4.39 -8.59 1.33
CA PHE A 221 -4.33 -8.12 -0.03
C PHE A 221 -5.63 -8.42 -0.76
N TYR A 222 -6.33 -7.35 -1.14
CA TYR A 222 -7.59 -7.43 -1.85
C TYR A 222 -7.49 -6.67 -3.16
N SER A 223 -8.11 -7.21 -4.19
CA SER A 223 -8.20 -6.54 -5.48
C SER A 223 -9.44 -7.02 -6.23
N PRO A 224 -10.23 -6.11 -6.85
CA PRO A 224 -11.31 -6.50 -7.75
C PRO A 224 -10.82 -7.40 -8.88
N SER A 225 -9.59 -7.24 -9.36
CA SER A 225 -9.02 -8.18 -10.30
C SER A 225 -7.49 -8.24 -10.34
N ILE A 226 -6.98 -9.46 -10.46
CA ILE A 226 -5.60 -9.74 -10.81
C ILE A 226 -5.58 -10.50 -12.12
N GLU A 227 -4.79 -10.02 -13.07
CA GLU A 227 -4.61 -10.63 -14.37
C GLU A 227 -3.15 -11.05 -14.54
N VAL A 228 -2.94 -12.33 -14.84
CA VAL A 228 -1.62 -12.88 -15.21
C VAL A 228 -1.64 -13.28 -16.67
N SER A 229 -0.66 -12.83 -17.43
CA SER A 229 -0.59 -13.09 -18.87
C SER A 229 0.86 -13.30 -19.31
N THR A 230 1.02 -13.79 -20.54
CA THR A 230 2.34 -14.17 -21.09
C THR A 230 2.63 -13.58 -22.46
N CYS A 231 1.85 -12.59 -22.90
CA CYS A 231 2.07 -11.98 -24.20
C CYS A 231 3.14 -10.88 -24.12
N GLU A 232 3.77 -10.60 -25.24
CA GLU A 232 4.83 -9.59 -25.41
C GLU A 232 4.27 -8.14 -25.47
N GLN A 233 2.96 -7.95 -25.29
CA GLN A 233 2.35 -6.63 -25.46
C GLN A 233 2.50 -5.79 -24.20
N ILE A 234 3.30 -4.74 -24.30
CA ILE A 234 3.51 -3.73 -23.27
C ILE A 234 2.29 -2.79 -23.23
N ASN A 235 1.80 -2.46 -22.03
CA ASN A 235 0.68 -1.55 -21.80
C ASN A 235 -0.67 -1.95 -22.43
N GLN A 236 -0.89 -3.23 -22.72
CA GLN A 236 -2.16 -3.70 -23.30
C GLN A 236 -2.58 -5.04 -22.71
N GLY A 237 -3.90 -5.27 -22.66
CA GLY A 237 -4.46 -6.55 -22.26
C GLY A 237 -4.12 -7.66 -23.26
N CYS A 238 -3.74 -8.84 -22.77
CA CYS A 238 -3.43 -9.99 -23.62
C CYS A 238 -4.70 -10.76 -24.03
N SER A 239 -4.68 -11.39 -25.21
CA SER A 239 -5.74 -12.33 -25.61
C SER A 239 -5.70 -13.66 -24.85
N SER A 240 -4.54 -14.02 -24.29
CA SER A 240 -4.31 -15.22 -23.48
C SER A 240 -3.86 -14.80 -22.10
N SER A 241 -4.82 -14.70 -21.18
CA SER A 241 -4.59 -14.34 -19.79
C SER A 241 -5.46 -15.15 -18.85
N ILE A 242 -5.03 -15.20 -17.59
CA ILE A 242 -5.79 -15.71 -16.45
C ILE A 242 -6.21 -14.49 -15.65
N LYS A 243 -7.49 -14.12 -15.75
CA LYS A 243 -8.08 -13.06 -14.95
C LYS A 243 -8.80 -13.68 -13.74
N MET A 244 -8.33 -13.35 -12.56
CA MET A 244 -8.95 -13.68 -11.28
C MET A 244 -9.77 -12.47 -10.85
N SER A 245 -11.06 -12.68 -10.60
CA SER A 245 -11.97 -11.62 -10.12
C SER A 245 -12.19 -11.77 -8.62
N ASN A 246 -12.37 -10.64 -7.92
CA ASN A 246 -12.62 -10.58 -6.48
C ASN A 246 -11.53 -11.31 -5.68
N PHE A 247 -10.26 -11.03 -6.02
CA PHE A 247 -9.13 -11.69 -5.39
C PHE A 247 -8.96 -11.20 -3.95
N GLN A 248 -8.85 -12.14 -3.03
CA GLN A 248 -8.60 -11.88 -1.62
C GLN A 248 -7.52 -12.84 -1.12
N MET A 249 -6.54 -12.29 -0.43
CA MET A 249 -5.50 -13.06 0.25
C MET A 249 -5.28 -12.47 1.63
N GLU A 250 -5.39 -13.31 2.65
CA GLU A 250 -5.00 -13.00 4.01
C GLU A 250 -3.93 -14.00 4.42
N LEU A 251 -2.70 -13.53 4.49
CA LEU A 251 -1.54 -14.32 4.86
C LEU A 251 -1.07 -13.90 6.25
N ALA A 252 -0.99 -14.86 7.14
CA ALA A 252 -0.44 -14.69 8.48
C ALA A 252 0.72 -15.65 8.67
N LEU A 253 1.92 -15.11 8.83
CA LEU A 253 3.14 -15.88 9.09
C LEU A 253 3.72 -15.44 10.42
N GLY A 254 3.93 -16.42 11.29
CA GLY A 254 4.37 -16.16 12.65
C GLY A 254 3.29 -15.56 13.53
N HIS A 255 3.51 -15.64 14.83
CA HIS A 255 2.83 -14.87 15.87
C HIS A 255 3.66 -14.98 17.15
N THR A 256 3.26 -14.27 18.20
CA THR A 256 3.99 -14.21 19.48
C THR A 256 4.39 -15.55 20.12
N PHE A 257 3.60 -16.61 19.94
CA PHE A 257 3.93 -17.93 20.50
C PHE A 257 4.64 -18.87 19.51
N GLN A 258 4.62 -18.56 18.22
CA GLN A 258 5.32 -19.30 17.16
C GLN A 258 5.81 -18.31 16.12
N PRO A 259 6.87 -17.55 16.41
CA PRO A 259 7.36 -16.54 15.50
C PRO A 259 7.99 -17.15 14.24
N LEU A 260 8.01 -16.36 13.17
CA LEU A 260 8.86 -16.61 12.03
C LEU A 260 10.28 -16.18 12.40
N TYR A 261 11.28 -17.05 12.26
CA TYR A 261 12.67 -16.67 12.48
C TYR A 261 13.36 -16.28 11.17
N ILE A 262 14.05 -15.14 11.18
CA ILE A 262 14.85 -14.69 10.04
C ILE A 262 16.32 -15.07 10.32
N GLY A 263 16.84 -15.98 9.49
CA GLY A 263 18.25 -16.37 9.51
C GLY A 263 19.07 -15.50 8.56
N VAL A 264 20.27 -15.12 9.00
CA VAL A 264 21.30 -14.58 8.12
C VAL A 264 22.37 -15.67 7.96
N ASP A 265 22.51 -16.23 6.77
CA ASP A 265 23.62 -17.12 6.46
C ASP A 265 24.84 -16.25 6.11
N GLY A 266 25.88 -16.32 6.95
CA GLY A 266 27.11 -15.55 6.82
C GLY A 266 28.13 -16.17 5.87
N SER A 267 27.72 -17.01 4.92
CA SER A 267 28.61 -17.57 3.91
C SER A 267 28.96 -16.53 2.84
N SER A 268 29.89 -15.63 3.19
CA SER A 268 30.68 -14.80 2.27
C SER A 268 32.07 -15.37 2.07
#